data_AF-A0A354GSQ2-F1
#
_entry.id   AF-A0A354GSQ2-F1
#
_cell.length_a   1.000
_cell.length_b   1.000
_cell.length_c   1.000
_cell.angle_alpha   90.00
_cell.angle_beta   90.00
_cell.angle_gamma   90.00
#
_symmetry.space_group_name_H-M   'P 1'
#
loop_
_entity.id
_entity.type
_entity.pdbx_description
1 polymer ?
#
loop_
_entity_poly.entity_id
_entity_poly.type
_entity_poly.pdbx_seq_one_letter_code
_entity_poly.pdbx_strand_id
1 'polypeptide(L)'
;METSEYLVSHGCSGDFGRFRPTSPATYRRGDRVVLRSPDGLELGVVLRPATEGHARFLSGTALGELLRRATAEDEDTIRSARDRGDLIFQEGRLLAAEMGLPVEILDVEVQLDGSRAVVHHIRLAECDYRPLVSTLSTKHRILIVMENLGAPAAVPEEAHGGGCGKAGCGQAGGGGCGSCGSGGGCATGCGSGGAAVKDEAGTAVAVRDLPDDHEVCTCWSVAKEVVVAAIREGVCTVEAVGETTRAGTGCESCQPLLQQLIDSCGPAGLAEATVGSEEDAMAYFSGLREKMWEGRRTPLL
;
A
#
# COMPACT_ATOMS: atom_id res chain seq x y z
N MET A 1 -11.10 -3.50 -35.48
CA MET A 1 -12.40 -3.71 -34.83
C MET A 1 -12.13 -3.82 -33.34
N GLU A 2 -12.70 -2.90 -32.57
CA GLU A 2 -12.31 -2.56 -31.20
C GLU A 2 -12.33 -3.78 -30.28
N THR A 3 -11.18 -4.04 -29.65
CA THR A 3 -11.01 -4.92 -28.49
C THR A 3 -11.84 -4.37 -27.34
N SER A 4 -13.14 -4.69 -27.37
CA SER A 4 -14.11 -4.24 -26.39
C SER A 4 -13.78 -4.88 -25.05
N GLU A 5 -13.45 -4.07 -24.06
CA GLU A 5 -13.33 -4.50 -22.67
C GLU A 5 -14.70 -4.88 -22.12
N TYR A 6 -14.71 -5.68 -21.06
CA TYR A 6 -15.93 -6.10 -20.38
C TYR A 6 -15.90 -5.66 -18.92
N LEU A 7 -17.05 -5.22 -18.43
CA LEU A 7 -17.28 -5.07 -17.00
C LEU A 7 -17.67 -6.45 -16.46
N VAL A 8 -16.90 -6.95 -15.50
CA VAL A 8 -17.06 -8.28 -14.92
C VAL A 8 -17.10 -8.14 -13.41
N SER A 9 -18.08 -8.76 -12.76
CA SER A 9 -18.06 -8.95 -11.31
C SER A 9 -17.22 -10.18 -10.96
N HIS A 10 -16.37 -10.10 -9.96
CA HIS A 10 -15.44 -11.15 -9.54
C HIS A 10 -15.26 -11.15 -8.01
N GLY A 11 -14.49 -12.11 -7.50
CA GLY A 11 -14.45 -12.41 -6.07
C GLY A 11 -15.79 -12.95 -5.51
N CYS A 12 -15.78 -13.42 -4.27
CA CYS A 12 -17.01 -13.77 -3.55
C CYS A 12 -17.69 -12.53 -2.96
N SER A 13 -16.91 -11.49 -2.67
CA SER A 13 -17.34 -10.17 -2.19
C SER A 13 -18.10 -9.36 -3.25
N GLY A 14 -18.06 -9.79 -4.52
CA GLY A 14 -18.83 -9.18 -5.60
C GLY A 14 -18.22 -7.89 -6.13
N ASP A 15 -16.91 -7.75 -6.01
CA ASP A 15 -16.15 -6.69 -6.66
C ASP A 15 -16.36 -6.70 -8.17
N PHE A 16 -16.06 -5.59 -8.81
CA PHE A 16 -16.19 -5.48 -10.26
C PHE A 16 -15.05 -4.67 -10.85
N GLY A 17 -14.62 -5.10 -12.02
CA GLY A 17 -13.49 -4.52 -12.73
C GLY A 17 -13.67 -4.51 -14.24
N ARG A 18 -12.75 -3.83 -14.92
CA ARG A 18 -12.68 -3.81 -16.38
C ARG A 18 -11.65 -4.83 -16.83
N PHE A 19 -12.09 -5.77 -17.65
CA PHE A 19 -11.24 -6.86 -18.11
C PHE A 19 -11.15 -6.87 -19.63
N ARG A 20 -9.92 -6.93 -20.13
CA ARG A 20 -9.67 -7.02 -21.58
C ARG A 20 -9.54 -8.48 -22.00
N PRO A 21 -10.29 -8.95 -23.01
CA PRO A 21 -10.09 -10.29 -23.56
C PRO A 21 -8.67 -10.50 -24.08
N THR A 22 -8.04 -11.60 -23.70
CA THR A 22 -6.71 -12.00 -24.23
C THR A 22 -6.81 -12.69 -25.59
N SER A 23 -7.98 -13.22 -25.92
CA SER A 23 -8.30 -13.85 -27.20
C SER A 23 -9.53 -13.20 -27.84
N PRO A 24 -9.63 -13.20 -29.19
CA PRO A 24 -10.79 -12.67 -29.88
C PRO A 24 -12.02 -13.56 -29.61
N ALA A 25 -12.79 -13.17 -28.60
CA ALA A 25 -14.02 -13.84 -28.19
C ALA A 25 -15.08 -12.81 -27.77
N THR A 26 -16.35 -13.16 -27.99
CA THR A 26 -17.48 -12.34 -27.55
C THR A 26 -18.11 -12.95 -26.30
N TYR A 27 -18.30 -12.11 -25.30
CA TYR A 27 -18.91 -12.49 -24.03
C TYR A 27 -20.27 -11.81 -23.86
N ARG A 28 -21.23 -12.54 -23.32
CA ARG A 28 -22.59 -12.05 -23.06
C ARG A 28 -22.76 -11.81 -21.56
N ARG A 29 -23.71 -10.93 -21.22
CA ARG A 29 -24.12 -10.74 -19.83
C ARG A 29 -24.54 -12.09 -19.23
N GLY A 30 -23.99 -12.40 -18.06
CA GLY A 30 -24.21 -13.65 -17.35
C GLY A 30 -23.23 -14.76 -17.69
N ASP A 31 -22.37 -14.60 -18.72
CA ASP A 31 -21.33 -15.58 -19.00
C ASP A 31 -20.38 -15.66 -17.81
N ARG A 32 -20.12 -16.89 -17.33
CA ARG A 32 -19.09 -17.15 -16.34
C ARG A 32 -17.74 -17.25 -17.03
N VAL A 33 -16.75 -16.53 -16.51
CA VAL A 33 -15.45 -16.35 -17.14
C VAL A 33 -14.34 -16.53 -16.12
N VAL A 34 -13.19 -17.01 -16.60
CA VAL A 34 -11.95 -17.00 -15.84
C VAL A 34 -11.21 -15.72 -16.21
N LEU A 35 -10.76 -15.00 -15.18
CA LEU A 35 -10.04 -13.75 -15.32
C LEU A 35 -8.78 -13.74 -14.45
N ARG A 36 -7.87 -12.82 -14.77
CA ARG A 36 -6.72 -12.48 -13.94
C ARG A 36 -6.91 -11.05 -13.42
N SER A 37 -7.13 -10.93 -12.12
CA SER A 37 -7.13 -9.68 -11.36
C SER A 37 -5.70 -9.42 -10.82
N PRO A 38 -5.44 -8.27 -10.18
CA PRO A 38 -4.21 -8.07 -9.42
C PRO A 38 -4.07 -9.07 -8.28
N ASP A 39 -5.21 -9.52 -7.73
CA ASP A 39 -5.19 -10.47 -6.64
C ASP A 39 -4.80 -11.87 -7.10
N GLY A 40 -5.15 -12.27 -8.34
CA GLY A 40 -4.75 -13.55 -8.91
C GLY A 40 -5.74 -14.10 -9.94
N LEU A 41 -5.81 -15.42 -10.04
CA LEU A 41 -6.74 -16.10 -10.94
C LEU A 41 -8.09 -16.29 -10.27
N GLU A 42 -9.15 -15.79 -10.91
CA GLU A 42 -10.48 -15.77 -10.33
C GLU A 42 -11.56 -16.14 -11.34
N LEU A 43 -12.73 -16.47 -10.79
CA LEU A 43 -13.94 -16.65 -11.56
C LEU A 43 -14.82 -15.40 -11.46
N GLY A 44 -15.34 -14.94 -12.59
CA GLY A 44 -16.22 -13.79 -12.66
C GLY A 44 -17.48 -14.04 -13.48
N VAL A 45 -18.39 -13.08 -13.44
CA VAL A 45 -19.62 -13.05 -14.22
C VAL A 45 -19.62 -11.77 -15.05
N VAL A 46 -19.75 -11.92 -16.37
CA VAL A 46 -19.78 -10.78 -17.28
C VAL A 46 -21.05 -9.99 -17.05
N LEU A 47 -20.92 -8.71 -16.72
CA LEU A 47 -22.06 -7.81 -16.54
C LEU A 47 -22.49 -7.21 -17.87
N ARG A 48 -21.52 -6.67 -18.63
CA ARG A 48 -21.74 -6.01 -19.93
C ARG A 48 -20.42 -5.65 -20.62
N PRO A 49 -20.44 -5.31 -21.92
CA PRO A 49 -19.35 -4.55 -22.53
C PRO A 49 -19.11 -3.24 -21.76
N ALA A 50 -17.84 -2.92 -21.53
CA ALA A 50 -17.43 -1.66 -20.93
C ALA A 50 -17.74 -0.51 -21.90
N THR A 51 -17.98 0.67 -21.34
CA THR A 51 -18.25 1.90 -22.09
C THR A 51 -17.25 2.95 -21.62
N GLU A 52 -17.03 3.98 -22.43
CA GLU A 52 -16.15 5.09 -22.08
C GLU A 52 -16.56 5.79 -20.77
N GLY A 53 -17.86 5.77 -20.43
CA GLY A 53 -18.38 6.26 -19.15
C GLY A 53 -17.90 5.44 -17.95
N HIS A 54 -17.72 4.13 -18.08
CA HIS A 54 -17.13 3.30 -17.03
C HIS A 54 -15.64 3.62 -16.85
N ALA A 55 -14.92 3.97 -17.93
CA ALA A 55 -13.50 4.33 -17.84
C ALA A 55 -13.24 5.59 -16.99
N ARG A 56 -14.20 6.54 -16.98
CA ARG A 56 -14.11 7.78 -16.17
C ARG A 56 -14.44 7.58 -14.70
N PHE A 57 -15.25 6.56 -14.37
CA PHE A 57 -15.68 6.26 -13.01
C PHE A 57 -14.76 5.22 -12.33
N LEU A 58 -14.11 4.39 -13.15
CA LEU A 58 -13.21 3.29 -12.75
C LEU A 58 -11.76 3.60 -13.11
N SER A 59 -11.36 4.87 -12.99
CA SER A 59 -10.02 5.37 -13.35
C SER A 59 -8.88 4.67 -12.59
N GLY A 60 -9.20 4.01 -11.47
CA GLY A 60 -8.28 3.21 -10.65
C GLY A 60 -8.72 1.76 -10.43
N THR A 61 -9.73 1.26 -11.15
CA THR A 61 -10.16 -0.13 -11.02
C THR A 61 -9.32 -0.98 -11.96
N ALA A 62 -8.71 -2.03 -11.41
CA ALA A 62 -7.75 -2.87 -12.09
C ALA A 62 -8.19 -3.25 -13.51
N LEU A 63 -7.39 -2.84 -14.49
CA LEU A 63 -7.43 -3.40 -15.83
C LEU A 63 -6.87 -4.82 -15.73
N GLY A 64 -7.76 -5.80 -15.62
CA GLY A 64 -7.38 -7.20 -15.62
C GLY A 64 -7.49 -7.84 -17.00
N GLU A 65 -7.15 -9.12 -17.04
CA GLU A 65 -7.25 -9.93 -18.25
C GLU A 65 -8.47 -10.87 -18.18
N LEU A 66 -9.31 -10.85 -19.21
CA LEU A 66 -10.36 -11.84 -19.40
C LEU A 66 -9.79 -12.97 -20.25
N LEU A 67 -9.55 -14.12 -19.62
CA LEU A 67 -8.82 -15.22 -20.25
C LEU A 67 -9.72 -16.06 -21.16
N ARG A 68 -10.83 -16.56 -20.61
CA ARG A 68 -11.74 -17.48 -21.31
C ARG A 68 -13.07 -17.64 -20.58
N ARG A 69 -14.02 -18.32 -21.23
CA ARG A 69 -15.22 -18.83 -20.55
C ARG A 69 -14.82 -19.90 -19.52
N ALA A 70 -15.56 -19.94 -18.43
CA ALA A 70 -15.44 -20.97 -17.41
C ALA A 70 -15.80 -22.34 -17.99
N THR A 71 -15.02 -23.35 -17.67
CA THR A 71 -15.29 -24.77 -17.95
C THR A 71 -15.98 -25.40 -16.74
N ALA A 72 -16.54 -26.60 -16.90
CA ALA A 72 -17.08 -27.35 -15.77
C ALA A 72 -16.00 -27.66 -14.71
N GLU A 73 -14.75 -27.85 -15.13
CA GLU A 73 -13.62 -28.05 -14.23
C GLU A 73 -13.33 -26.81 -13.36
N ASP A 74 -13.42 -25.60 -13.93
CA ASP A 74 -13.28 -24.37 -13.15
C ASP A 74 -14.41 -24.22 -12.13
N GLU A 75 -15.62 -24.64 -12.50
CA GLU A 75 -16.80 -24.62 -11.62
C GLU A 75 -16.66 -25.58 -10.43
N ASP A 76 -16.07 -26.74 -10.65
CA ASP A 76 -15.79 -27.69 -9.58
C ASP A 76 -14.59 -27.24 -8.73
N THR A 77 -13.60 -26.58 -9.35
CA THR A 77 -12.47 -25.97 -8.66
C THR A 77 -12.91 -24.85 -7.72
N ILE A 78 -13.76 -23.92 -8.19
CA ILE A 78 -14.24 -22.83 -7.33
C ILE A 78 -15.14 -23.32 -6.20
N ARG A 79 -15.88 -24.42 -6.42
CA ARG A 79 -16.67 -25.06 -5.36
C ARG A 79 -15.76 -25.64 -4.28
N SER A 80 -14.73 -26.37 -4.69
CA SER A 80 -13.72 -26.92 -3.77
C SER A 80 -12.94 -25.82 -3.04
N ALA A 81 -12.67 -24.70 -3.72
CA ALA A 81 -12.04 -23.53 -3.13
C ALA A 81 -12.92 -22.90 -2.03
N ARG A 82 -14.24 -22.80 -2.25
CA ARG A 82 -15.19 -22.35 -1.21
C ARG A 82 -15.21 -23.28 0.00
N ASP A 83 -15.31 -24.58 -0.22
CA ASP A 83 -15.30 -25.56 0.89
C ASP A 83 -14.00 -25.45 1.72
N ARG A 84 -12.86 -25.19 1.05
CA ARG A 84 -11.58 -24.92 1.72
C ARG A 84 -11.57 -23.58 2.44
N GLY A 85 -12.16 -22.54 1.86
CA GLY A 85 -12.36 -21.24 2.50
C GLY A 85 -13.14 -21.35 3.80
N ASP A 86 -14.25 -22.09 3.80
CA ASP A 86 -15.06 -22.35 5.00
C ASP A 86 -14.24 -23.04 6.11
N LEU A 87 -13.40 -24.01 5.76
CA LEU A 87 -12.51 -24.66 6.72
C LEU A 87 -11.49 -23.68 7.32
N ILE A 88 -10.84 -22.87 6.48
CA ILE A 88 -9.87 -21.86 6.92
C ILE A 88 -10.56 -20.80 7.79
N PHE A 89 -11.77 -20.38 7.43
CA PHE A 89 -12.57 -19.41 8.17
C PHE A 89 -12.85 -19.89 9.60
N GLN A 90 -13.40 -21.10 9.75
CA GLN A 90 -13.72 -21.63 11.08
C GLN A 90 -12.48 -21.78 11.95
N GLU A 91 -11.40 -22.32 11.38
CA GLU A 91 -10.14 -22.49 12.11
C GLU A 91 -9.46 -21.15 12.45
N GLY A 92 -9.50 -20.19 11.53
CA GLY A 92 -8.97 -18.86 11.72
C GLY A 92 -9.64 -18.16 12.89
N ARG A 93 -10.97 -18.30 13.03
CA ARG A 93 -11.72 -17.75 14.16
C ARG A 93 -11.32 -18.39 15.49
N LEU A 94 -11.13 -19.70 15.51
CA LEU A 94 -10.68 -20.42 16.71
C LEU A 94 -9.28 -19.97 17.13
N LEU A 95 -8.34 -19.90 16.18
CA LEU A 95 -6.96 -19.48 16.44
C LEU A 95 -6.89 -18.02 16.86
N ALA A 96 -7.66 -17.12 16.22
CA ALA A 96 -7.70 -15.72 16.59
C ALA A 96 -8.21 -15.54 18.04
N ALA A 97 -9.22 -16.31 18.44
CA ALA A 97 -9.74 -16.31 19.81
C ALA A 97 -8.72 -16.90 20.81
N GLU A 98 -8.06 -18.01 20.48
CA GLU A 98 -7.03 -18.63 21.33
C GLU A 98 -5.82 -17.70 21.54
N MET A 99 -5.44 -16.95 20.51
CA MET A 99 -4.36 -15.96 20.57
C MET A 99 -4.79 -14.63 21.19
N GLY A 100 -6.09 -14.44 21.49
CA GLY A 100 -6.62 -13.20 22.04
C GLY A 100 -6.50 -12.00 21.09
N LEU A 101 -6.53 -12.23 19.77
CA LEU A 101 -6.40 -11.17 18.78
C LEU A 101 -7.71 -10.34 18.73
N PRO A 102 -7.62 -9.00 18.77
CA PRO A 102 -8.77 -8.09 18.69
C PRO A 102 -9.28 -7.96 17.24
N VAL A 103 -9.58 -9.09 16.59
CA VAL A 103 -10.06 -9.14 15.21
C VAL A 103 -11.29 -10.00 15.07
N GLU A 104 -12.18 -9.56 14.18
CA GLU A 104 -13.35 -10.31 13.77
C GLU A 104 -13.16 -10.74 12.31
N ILE A 105 -12.94 -12.05 12.10
CA ILE A 105 -12.88 -12.61 10.75
C ILE A 105 -14.31 -12.75 10.23
N LEU A 106 -14.56 -12.17 9.06
CA LEU A 106 -15.86 -12.10 8.41
C LEU A 106 -16.04 -13.18 7.34
N ASP A 107 -15.00 -13.41 6.53
CA ASP A 107 -15.02 -14.38 5.44
C ASP A 107 -13.59 -14.80 5.03
N VAL A 108 -13.46 -15.91 4.31
CA VAL A 108 -12.20 -16.34 3.69
C VAL A 108 -12.43 -16.80 2.26
N GLU A 109 -11.81 -16.09 1.32
CA GLU A 109 -11.88 -16.40 -0.11
C GLU A 109 -10.62 -17.12 -0.58
N VAL A 110 -10.77 -18.31 -1.17
CA VAL A 110 -9.67 -19.04 -1.81
C VAL A 110 -9.72 -18.82 -3.32
N GLN A 111 -8.59 -18.45 -3.90
CA GLN A 111 -8.47 -18.20 -5.34
C GLN A 111 -8.64 -19.46 -6.18
N LEU A 112 -8.93 -19.27 -7.47
CA LEU A 112 -9.22 -20.37 -8.38
C LEU A 112 -8.04 -21.33 -8.53
N ASP A 113 -6.80 -20.84 -8.45
CA ASP A 113 -5.60 -21.67 -8.51
C ASP A 113 -5.24 -22.33 -7.16
N GLY A 114 -5.97 -22.02 -6.09
CA GLY A 114 -5.78 -22.55 -4.74
C GLY A 114 -4.47 -22.12 -4.07
N SER A 115 -3.75 -21.14 -4.63
CA SER A 115 -2.43 -20.69 -4.15
C SER A 115 -2.51 -19.64 -3.04
N ARG A 116 -3.60 -18.86 -3.02
CA ARG A 116 -3.83 -17.75 -2.09
C ARG A 116 -5.23 -17.82 -1.48
N ALA A 117 -5.31 -17.52 -0.19
CA ALA A 117 -6.56 -17.26 0.52
C ALA A 117 -6.53 -15.84 1.11
N VAL A 118 -7.58 -15.07 0.83
CA VAL A 118 -7.79 -13.74 1.38
C VAL A 118 -8.73 -13.86 2.56
N VAL A 119 -8.26 -13.45 3.73
CA VAL A 119 -9.03 -13.44 4.98
C VAL A 119 -9.56 -12.04 5.18
N HIS A 120 -10.87 -11.87 5.01
CA HIS A 120 -11.56 -10.61 5.28
C HIS A 120 -11.81 -10.48 6.77
N HIS A 121 -11.33 -9.39 7.37
CA HIS A 121 -11.50 -9.15 8.79
C HIS A 121 -11.78 -7.68 9.11
N ILE A 122 -12.29 -7.44 10.32
CA ILE A 122 -12.30 -6.13 10.95
C ILE A 122 -11.28 -6.13 12.08
N ARG A 123 -10.35 -5.17 12.06
CA ARG A 123 -9.44 -4.91 13.18
C ARG A 123 -10.11 -4.00 14.20
N LEU A 124 -10.31 -4.47 15.43
CA LEU A 124 -10.92 -3.68 16.52
C LEU A 124 -9.88 -2.88 17.32
N ALA A 125 -8.64 -3.36 17.36
CA ALA A 125 -7.50 -2.66 17.95
C ALA A 125 -6.20 -3.11 17.28
N GLU A 126 -5.11 -2.35 17.44
CA GLU A 126 -3.80 -2.71 16.90
C GLU A 126 -3.35 -4.09 17.42
N CYS A 127 -2.91 -4.94 16.50
CA CYS A 127 -2.49 -6.30 16.80
C CYS A 127 -1.56 -6.87 15.74
N ASP A 128 -0.74 -7.84 16.14
CA ASP A 128 0.17 -8.57 15.26
C ASP A 128 -0.49 -9.84 14.69
N TYR A 129 -0.70 -9.88 13.37
CA TYR A 129 -1.28 -11.04 12.67
C TYR A 129 -0.29 -12.17 12.39
N ARG A 130 1.01 -11.93 12.50
CA ARG A 130 2.04 -12.88 12.03
C ARG A 130 1.85 -14.29 12.61
N PRO A 131 1.51 -14.48 13.91
CA PRO A 131 1.27 -15.81 14.46
C PRO A 131 0.07 -16.53 13.81
N LEU A 132 -1.04 -15.80 13.59
CA LEU A 132 -2.25 -16.34 12.97
C LEU A 132 -1.98 -16.72 11.51
N VAL A 133 -1.39 -15.80 10.74
CA VAL A 133 -1.04 -15.97 9.32
C VAL A 133 -0.10 -17.17 9.16
N SER A 134 0.97 -17.24 9.97
CA SER A 134 1.95 -18.33 9.92
C SER A 134 1.30 -19.69 10.22
N THR A 135 0.42 -19.75 11.22
CA THR A 135 -0.27 -20.99 11.62
C THR A 135 -1.22 -21.46 10.51
N LEU A 136 -2.07 -20.57 9.99
CA LEU A 136 -3.02 -20.90 8.92
C LEU A 136 -2.29 -21.27 7.62
N SER A 137 -1.25 -20.51 7.26
CA SER A 137 -0.46 -20.75 6.05
C SER A 137 0.24 -22.11 6.09
N THR A 138 0.88 -22.45 7.22
CA THR A 138 1.58 -23.73 7.39
C THR A 138 0.61 -24.90 7.36
N LYS A 139 -0.52 -24.77 8.08
CA LYS A 139 -1.51 -25.85 8.22
C LYS A 139 -2.22 -26.14 6.90
N HIS A 140 -2.64 -25.10 6.19
CA HIS A 140 -3.38 -25.23 4.94
C HIS A 140 -2.50 -25.26 3.70
N ARG A 141 -1.18 -25.04 3.84
CA ARG A 141 -0.22 -24.95 2.73
C ARG A 141 -0.70 -24.00 1.64
N ILE A 142 -1.00 -22.77 2.05
CA ILE A 142 -1.53 -21.71 1.20
C ILE A 142 -0.98 -20.35 1.65
N LEU A 143 -0.84 -19.41 0.71
CA LEU A 143 -0.52 -18.03 1.05
C LEU A 143 -1.75 -17.38 1.70
N ILE A 144 -1.61 -16.90 2.92
CA ILE A 144 -2.68 -16.17 3.63
C ILE A 144 -2.42 -14.67 3.47
N VAL A 145 -3.42 -13.95 2.97
CA VAL A 145 -3.42 -12.48 2.89
C VAL A 145 -4.54 -11.95 3.77
N MET A 146 -4.24 -10.96 4.60
CA MET A 146 -5.22 -10.34 5.50
C MET A 146 -5.74 -9.06 4.87
N GLU A 147 -7.06 -8.93 4.74
CA GLU A 147 -7.71 -7.74 4.19
C GLU A 147 -8.66 -7.13 5.22
N ASN A 148 -8.32 -5.91 5.66
CA ASN A 148 -9.10 -5.20 6.67
C ASN A 148 -10.24 -4.42 6.00
N LEU A 149 -11.47 -4.83 6.27
CA LEU A 149 -12.70 -4.16 5.83
C LEU A 149 -13.16 -3.06 6.80
N GLY A 150 -12.46 -2.87 7.91
CA GLY A 150 -12.70 -1.76 8.83
C GLY A 150 -12.46 -0.41 8.15
N ALA A 151 -13.20 0.62 8.58
CA ALA A 151 -12.97 1.98 8.09
C ALA A 151 -11.50 2.37 8.32
N PRO A 152 -10.83 2.99 7.33
CA PRO A 152 -9.52 3.57 7.57
C PRO A 152 -9.66 4.56 8.74
N ALA A 153 -8.64 4.66 9.59
CA ALA A 153 -8.61 5.66 10.65
C ALA A 153 -8.95 7.03 10.04
N ALA A 154 -9.90 7.74 10.64
CA ALA A 154 -10.47 8.95 10.05
C ALA A 154 -9.36 9.94 9.65
N VAL A 155 -9.23 10.19 8.35
CA VAL A 155 -8.41 11.29 7.83
C VAL A 155 -9.09 12.62 8.19
N PRO A 156 -8.36 13.61 8.72
CA PRO A 156 -8.94 14.92 9.01
C PRO A 156 -9.42 15.57 7.70
N GLU A 157 -10.71 15.87 7.59
CA GLU A 157 -11.30 16.49 6.40
C GLU A 157 -10.75 17.91 6.17
N GLU A 158 -10.07 18.14 5.04
CA GLU A 158 -9.70 19.50 4.59
C GLU A 158 -10.79 20.08 3.68
N ALA A 159 -11.58 20.97 4.28
CA ALA A 159 -12.62 21.73 3.61
C ALA A 159 -12.03 22.64 2.51
N HIS A 160 -12.45 22.39 1.27
CA HIS A 160 -12.21 23.29 0.15
C HIS A 160 -12.99 24.60 0.34
N GLY A 161 -12.30 25.65 0.75
CA GLY A 161 -12.83 27.01 0.85
C GLY A 161 -12.06 27.97 -0.07
N GLY A 162 -12.47 28.05 -1.33
CA GLY A 162 -11.91 29.02 -2.28
C GLY A 162 -12.16 30.47 -1.85
N GLY A 163 -11.16 31.31 -2.05
CA GLY A 163 -11.28 32.76 -1.84
C GLY A 163 -10.00 33.50 -2.23
N CYS A 164 -9.92 33.93 -3.50
CA CYS A 164 -8.89 34.82 -4.00
C CYS A 164 -9.06 36.25 -3.47
N GLY A 165 -7.96 36.99 -3.24
CA GLY A 165 -8.02 38.46 -3.37
C GLY A 165 -7.05 39.31 -2.57
N LYS A 166 -5.76 39.35 -2.98
CA LYS A 166 -4.80 40.50 -2.93
C LYS A 166 -4.59 41.25 -1.58
N ALA A 167 -3.64 42.17 -1.44
CA ALA A 167 -2.19 42.17 -1.63
C ALA A 167 -1.65 43.34 -0.77
N GLY A 168 -0.59 43.13 0.00
CA GLY A 168 0.22 44.21 0.56
C GLY A 168 0.01 44.57 2.05
N CYS A 169 0.46 43.70 2.96
CA CYS A 169 0.89 44.14 4.29
C CYS A 169 2.10 43.28 4.70
N GLY A 170 3.26 43.80 5.08
CA GLY A 170 3.79 45.14 5.21
C GLY A 170 5.26 44.95 5.56
N GLN A 171 6.11 45.81 5.01
CA GLN A 171 7.57 45.77 5.15
C GLN A 171 8.03 45.94 6.61
N ALA A 172 9.23 45.43 6.91
CA ALA A 172 10.44 46.23 7.20
C ALA A 172 11.32 45.61 8.30
N GLY A 173 12.62 45.46 7.98
CA GLY A 173 13.69 45.82 8.92
C GLY A 173 14.64 44.72 9.41
N GLY A 174 15.91 44.86 9.00
CA GLY A 174 17.15 44.43 9.72
C GLY A 174 17.44 42.93 9.71
N GLY A 175 18.49 42.41 9.07
CA GLY A 175 19.91 42.68 9.36
C GLY A 175 20.43 41.60 10.33
N GLY A 176 21.53 40.88 10.15
CA GLY A 176 22.56 40.80 9.12
C GLY A 176 23.36 39.51 9.40
N CYS A 177 24.01 38.96 8.39
CA CYS A 177 24.83 37.75 8.48
C CYS A 177 26.22 38.06 9.07
N GLY A 178 26.80 37.08 9.76
CA GLY A 178 28.13 37.18 10.37
C GLY A 178 28.77 35.81 10.63
N SER A 179 29.31 35.21 9.58
CA SER A 179 30.49 34.34 9.45
C SER A 179 30.91 33.32 10.53
N CYS A 180 31.11 32.08 10.05
CA CYS A 180 32.22 31.12 10.22
C CYS A 180 32.94 30.93 11.59
N GLY A 181 33.09 29.67 11.98
CA GLY A 181 34.06 29.21 12.98
C GLY A 181 34.32 27.71 12.91
N SER A 182 35.52 27.34 12.46
CA SER A 182 36.05 25.98 12.25
C SER A 182 36.39 25.25 13.56
N GLY A 183 36.37 23.91 13.58
CA GLY A 183 37.05 23.15 14.65
C GLY A 183 36.77 21.65 14.75
N GLY A 184 37.64 20.84 14.10
CA GLY A 184 38.34 19.69 14.68
C GLY A 184 37.60 18.48 15.31
N GLY A 185 37.87 17.28 14.76
CA GLY A 185 38.62 16.25 15.51
C GLY A 185 37.90 14.96 15.98
N CYS A 186 38.07 13.91 15.18
CA CYS A 186 38.47 12.51 15.47
C CYS A 186 37.72 11.55 16.46
N ALA A 187 37.55 10.33 15.94
CA ALA A 187 37.62 9.01 16.58
C ALA A 187 36.44 8.62 17.51
N THR A 188 35.66 7.58 17.23
CA THR A 188 36.05 6.16 17.20
C THR A 188 34.83 5.35 16.74
N GLY A 189 35.05 4.29 15.96
CA GLY A 189 33.97 3.55 15.30
C GLY A 189 33.16 2.62 16.20
N CYS A 190 31.97 2.25 15.69
CA CYS A 190 31.42 0.91 15.80
C CYS A 190 30.46 0.69 14.62
N GLY A 191 30.74 -0.31 13.80
CA GLY A 191 29.99 -0.60 12.58
C GLY A 191 28.69 -1.35 12.83
N SER A 192 27.74 -1.14 11.94
CA SER A 192 26.73 -2.10 11.50
C SER A 192 26.35 -1.62 10.09
N GLY A 193 26.97 -2.12 9.03
CA GLY A 193 26.68 -3.45 8.52
C GLY A 193 25.49 -3.37 7.55
N GLY A 194 25.61 -2.56 6.49
CA GLY A 194 24.62 -2.51 5.42
C GLY A 194 24.56 -3.86 4.71
N ALA A 195 23.45 -4.57 4.87
CA ALA A 195 23.23 -5.85 4.19
C ALA A 195 22.89 -5.58 2.72
N ALA A 196 23.74 -6.07 1.82
CA ALA A 196 23.46 -6.06 0.39
C ALA A 196 22.34 -7.06 0.06
N VAL A 197 21.41 -6.64 -0.81
CA VAL A 197 20.45 -7.53 -1.45
C VAL A 197 21.08 -8.15 -2.69
N LYS A 198 20.79 -9.43 -2.94
CA LYS A 198 21.30 -10.17 -4.09
C LYS A 198 20.31 -10.01 -5.25
N ASP A 199 20.82 -9.65 -6.43
CA ASP A 199 20.05 -9.69 -7.67
C ASP A 199 19.82 -11.14 -8.15
N GLU A 200 19.03 -11.32 -9.22
CA GLU A 200 18.79 -12.63 -9.85
C GLU A 200 20.08 -13.29 -10.40
N ALA A 201 21.20 -12.56 -10.45
CA ALA A 201 22.53 -13.04 -10.84
C ALA A 201 23.48 -13.30 -9.65
N GLY A 202 23.01 -13.14 -8.40
CA GLY A 202 23.79 -13.40 -7.18
C GLY A 202 24.86 -12.35 -6.85
N THR A 203 24.84 -11.18 -7.50
CA THR A 203 25.73 -10.06 -7.21
C THR A 203 25.09 -9.13 -6.16
N ALA A 204 25.90 -8.69 -5.20
CA ALA A 204 25.49 -7.72 -4.17
C ALA A 204 25.30 -6.35 -4.83
N VAL A 205 24.04 -5.93 -4.99
CA VAL A 205 23.71 -4.60 -5.54
C VAL A 205 23.26 -3.70 -4.38
N ALA A 206 23.73 -2.46 -4.37
CA ALA A 206 23.26 -1.48 -3.39
C ALA A 206 21.76 -1.21 -3.66
N VAL A 207 20.96 -1.09 -2.60
CA VAL A 207 19.50 -0.87 -2.68
C VAL A 207 19.16 0.38 -3.51
N ARG A 208 20.06 1.38 -3.51
CA ARG A 208 19.95 2.60 -4.31
C ARG A 208 20.15 2.38 -5.82
N ASP A 209 20.77 1.29 -6.23
CA ASP A 209 21.05 0.98 -7.64
C ASP A 209 20.01 0.02 -8.26
N LEU A 210 19.02 -0.41 -7.48
CA LEU A 210 17.82 -1.09 -8.03
C LEU A 210 17.15 -0.19 -9.07
N PRO A 211 16.63 -0.75 -10.18
CA PRO A 211 15.94 0.05 -11.18
C PRO A 211 14.63 0.65 -10.60
N ASP A 212 14.20 1.78 -11.16
CA ASP A 212 13.10 2.58 -10.62
C ASP A 212 11.73 1.86 -10.68
N ASP A 213 11.56 0.95 -11.64
CA ASP A 213 10.41 0.06 -11.81
C ASP A 213 10.47 -1.21 -10.94
N HIS A 214 11.52 -1.39 -10.15
CA HIS A 214 11.65 -2.55 -9.27
C HIS A 214 10.54 -2.58 -8.22
N GLU A 215 9.80 -3.68 -8.14
CA GLU A 215 8.75 -3.85 -7.14
C GLU A 215 9.33 -4.02 -5.74
N VAL A 216 9.15 -2.98 -4.91
CA VAL A 216 9.58 -2.95 -3.50
C VAL A 216 8.55 -3.62 -2.60
N CYS A 217 7.25 -3.46 -2.90
CA CYS A 217 6.18 -4.09 -2.15
C CYS A 217 5.28 -4.90 -3.08
N THR A 218 5.41 -6.22 -3.06
CA THR A 218 4.56 -7.13 -3.86
C THR A 218 3.10 -7.10 -3.39
N CYS A 219 2.86 -6.86 -2.09
CA CYS A 219 1.52 -6.88 -1.51
C CYS A 219 0.63 -5.72 -2.01
N TRP A 220 1.22 -4.63 -2.49
CA TRP A 220 0.51 -3.46 -3.02
C TRP A 220 1.04 -3.02 -4.39
N SER A 221 1.85 -3.86 -5.05
CA SER A 221 2.58 -3.57 -6.29
C SER A 221 3.22 -2.18 -6.33
N VAL A 222 3.94 -1.83 -5.25
CA VAL A 222 4.60 -0.52 -5.14
C VAL A 222 6.02 -0.62 -5.65
N ALA A 223 6.32 0.14 -6.71
CA ALA A 223 7.65 0.25 -7.29
C ALA A 223 8.57 1.19 -6.48
N LYS A 224 9.88 1.03 -6.65
CA LYS A 224 10.90 1.84 -5.98
C LYS A 224 10.72 3.33 -6.23
N GLU A 225 10.39 3.74 -7.45
CA GLU A 225 10.18 5.15 -7.80
C GLU A 225 9.13 5.84 -6.93
N VAL A 226 8.05 5.13 -6.57
CA VAL A 226 6.95 5.65 -5.75
C VAL A 226 7.42 5.86 -4.31
N VAL A 227 8.20 4.91 -3.78
CA VAL A 227 8.81 5.00 -2.44
C VAL A 227 9.83 6.14 -2.39
N VAL A 228 10.70 6.24 -3.40
CA VAL A 228 11.73 7.28 -3.49
C VAL A 228 11.11 8.67 -3.67
N ALA A 229 10.00 8.79 -4.41
CA ALA A 229 9.24 10.04 -4.53
C ALA A 229 8.69 10.51 -3.18
N ALA A 230 8.07 9.62 -2.41
CA ALA A 230 7.59 9.93 -1.06
C ALA A 230 8.74 10.35 -0.13
N ILE A 231 9.88 9.66 -0.19
CA ILE A 231 11.06 10.02 0.60
C ILE A 231 11.60 11.41 0.24
N ARG A 232 11.58 11.78 -1.04
CA ARG A 232 11.98 13.12 -1.52
C ARG A 232 11.01 14.22 -1.08
N GLU A 233 9.75 13.89 -0.84
CA GLU A 233 8.74 14.80 -0.27
C GLU A 233 8.89 14.97 1.25
N GLY A 234 9.89 14.33 1.87
CA GLY A 234 10.23 14.47 3.28
C GLY A 234 9.70 13.34 4.16
N VAL A 235 9.11 12.30 3.56
CA VAL A 235 8.60 11.13 4.27
C VAL A 235 9.76 10.21 4.65
N CYS A 236 10.24 10.31 5.89
CA CYS A 236 11.49 9.68 6.33
C CYS A 236 11.33 8.58 7.39
N THR A 237 10.13 8.00 7.53
CA THR A 237 9.89 6.83 8.40
C THR A 237 9.13 5.76 7.62
N VAL A 238 9.35 4.48 7.96
CA VAL A 238 8.66 3.35 7.30
C VAL A 238 7.15 3.48 7.46
N GLU A 239 6.70 3.94 8.62
CA GLU A 239 5.29 4.20 8.91
C GLU A 239 4.71 5.28 7.98
N ALA A 240 5.38 6.43 7.85
CA ALA A 240 4.89 7.52 7.00
C ALA A 240 4.97 7.16 5.50
N VAL A 241 5.96 6.35 5.09
CA VAL A 241 6.01 5.78 3.73
C VAL A 241 4.85 4.82 3.51
N GLY A 242 4.47 4.03 4.51
CA GLY A 242 3.30 3.17 4.48
C GLY A 242 1.98 3.94 4.40
N GLU A 243 1.85 5.04 5.11
CA GLU A 243 0.67 5.91 5.04
C GLU A 243 0.50 6.56 3.66
N THR A 244 1.62 6.93 3.03
CA THR A 244 1.62 7.65 1.74
C THR A 244 1.53 6.70 0.54
N THR A 245 2.26 5.58 0.57
CA THR A 245 2.45 4.69 -0.57
C THR A 245 1.78 3.32 -0.41
N ARG A 246 1.22 3.02 0.77
CA ARG A 246 0.74 1.69 1.21
C ARG A 246 1.81 0.61 1.32
N ALA A 247 3.04 0.85 0.87
CA ALA A 247 4.12 -0.13 0.99
C ALA A 247 4.37 -0.50 2.46
N GLY A 248 4.49 -1.79 2.76
CA GLY A 248 4.81 -2.26 4.12
C GLY A 248 3.64 -2.33 5.10
N THR A 249 2.41 -2.00 4.67
CA THR A 249 1.18 -2.07 5.51
C THR A 249 0.44 -3.41 5.44
N GLY A 250 0.81 -4.29 4.50
CA GLY A 250 0.19 -5.60 4.28
C GLY A 250 0.94 -6.73 4.97
N CYS A 251 1.79 -7.41 4.20
CA CYS A 251 2.61 -8.54 4.66
C CYS A 251 3.89 -8.16 5.40
N GLU A 252 4.21 -6.86 5.47
CA GLU A 252 5.38 -6.26 6.13
C GLU A 252 6.77 -6.75 5.66
N SER A 253 6.83 -7.71 4.73
CA SER A 253 8.07 -8.33 4.23
C SER A 253 9.02 -7.34 3.56
N CYS A 254 8.49 -6.22 3.04
CA CYS A 254 9.27 -5.16 2.43
C CYS A 254 9.73 -4.07 3.41
N GLN A 255 9.30 -4.07 4.68
CA GLN A 255 9.70 -3.05 5.65
C GLN A 255 11.22 -2.91 5.84
N PRO A 256 12.03 -3.99 5.85
CA PRO A 256 13.50 -3.86 5.90
C PRO A 256 14.07 -3.19 4.65
N LEU A 257 13.48 -3.44 3.47
CA LEU A 257 13.88 -2.81 2.21
C LEU A 257 13.45 -1.33 2.16
N LEU A 258 12.28 -1.01 2.73
CA LEU A 258 11.81 0.37 2.91
C LEU A 258 12.74 1.14 3.85
N GLN A 259 13.13 0.55 4.99
CA GLN A 259 14.10 1.17 5.90
C GLN A 259 15.43 1.42 5.20
N GLN A 260 15.94 0.47 4.41
CA GLN A 260 17.17 0.65 3.63
C GLN A 260 17.06 1.74 2.55
N LEU A 261 15.90 1.88 1.90
CA LEU A 261 15.63 2.97 0.95
C LEU A 261 15.56 4.32 1.66
N ILE A 262 14.94 4.39 2.85
CA ILE A 262 14.90 5.59 3.70
C ILE A 262 16.31 5.97 4.16
N ASP A 263 17.11 5.01 4.60
CA ASP A 263 18.48 5.25 5.05
C ASP A 263 19.38 5.70 3.89
N SER A 264 19.12 5.20 2.66
CA SER A 264 19.93 5.49 1.47
C SER A 264 19.47 6.73 0.67
N CYS A 265 18.20 7.13 0.79
CA CYS A 265 17.57 8.18 -0.02
C CYS A 265 16.89 9.29 0.81
N GLY A 266 16.77 9.12 2.12
CA GLY A 266 16.19 10.09 3.05
C GLY A 266 17.04 11.36 3.21
N PRO A 267 16.54 12.37 3.93
CA PRO A 267 17.25 13.64 4.13
C PRO A 267 18.61 13.48 4.83
N ALA A 268 18.84 12.36 5.54
CA ALA A 268 20.16 11.99 6.06
C ALA A 268 21.15 11.53 4.95
N GLY A 269 20.66 10.90 3.87
CA GLY A 269 21.43 10.52 2.68
C GLY A 269 21.65 11.65 1.67
N LEU A 270 20.97 12.80 1.85
CA LEU A 270 21.19 14.04 1.09
C LEU A 270 22.11 15.02 1.82
N ALA A 271 22.45 14.76 3.09
CA ALA A 271 23.33 15.60 3.91
C ALA A 271 24.84 15.46 3.59
N GLU A 272 25.25 14.59 2.66
CA GLU A 272 26.61 14.61 2.11
C GLU A 272 26.81 15.65 0.99
N ALA A 273 25.80 16.47 0.68
CA ALA A 273 25.96 17.64 -0.17
C ALA A 273 25.39 18.91 0.51
N THR A 274 26.29 19.59 1.22
CA THR A 274 26.26 21.00 1.66
C THR A 274 25.62 21.33 3.02
N VAL A 275 26.40 22.07 3.81
CA VAL A 275 26.28 22.40 5.24
C VAL A 275 25.29 23.53 5.52
N GLY A 276 24.63 23.48 6.68
CA GLY A 276 24.00 24.65 7.33
C GLY A 276 23.22 24.34 8.63
N SER A 277 23.93 24.31 9.77
CA SER A 277 23.55 24.38 11.21
C SER A 277 22.14 24.05 11.75
N GLU A 278 22.12 23.30 12.87
CA GLU A 278 20.98 22.79 13.66
C GLU A 278 20.08 23.83 14.37
N GLU A 279 20.39 25.12 14.36
CA GLU A 279 19.56 26.13 15.05
C GLU A 279 18.32 26.55 14.22
N ASP A 280 18.32 26.31 12.91
CA ASP A 280 17.21 26.67 12.01
C ASP A 280 16.02 25.69 12.09
N ALA A 281 16.25 24.45 12.54
CA ALA A 281 15.19 23.47 12.74
C ALA A 281 14.29 23.82 13.93
N MET A 282 14.85 24.33 15.04
CA MET A 282 14.06 24.62 16.25
C MET A 282 13.25 25.92 16.16
N ALA A 283 13.68 26.92 15.39
CA ALA A 283 12.88 28.12 15.13
C ALA A 283 11.67 27.83 14.22
N TYR A 284 11.82 26.90 13.27
CA TYR A 284 10.75 26.46 12.38
C TYR A 284 9.67 25.66 13.12
N PHE A 285 10.05 24.73 14.01
CA PHE A 285 9.11 23.92 14.79
C PHE A 285 8.45 24.67 15.97
N SER A 286 9.11 25.68 16.55
CA SER A 286 8.50 26.52 17.61
C SER A 286 7.42 27.46 17.03
N GLY A 287 7.68 28.06 15.86
CA GLY A 287 6.76 29.02 15.23
C GLY A 287 5.48 28.40 14.63
N LEU A 288 5.50 27.11 14.29
CA LEU A 288 4.31 26.39 13.81
C LEU A 288 3.44 25.85 14.96
N ARG A 289 4.01 25.64 16.16
CA ARG A 289 3.26 25.13 17.33
C ARG A 289 2.48 26.22 18.06
N GLU A 290 2.99 27.45 18.13
CA GLU A 290 2.25 28.58 18.74
C GLU A 290 1.16 29.15 17.82
N LYS A 291 1.37 29.15 16.49
CA LYS A 291 0.36 29.66 15.54
C LYS A 291 -0.79 28.69 15.24
N MET A 292 -0.68 27.42 15.61
CA MET A 292 -1.78 26.45 15.51
C MET A 292 -2.68 26.40 16.77
N TRP A 293 -2.30 26.99 17.91
CA TRP A 293 -3.00 26.78 19.19
C TRP A 293 -3.70 28.01 19.80
N GLU A 294 -3.37 29.26 19.46
CA GLU A 294 -3.94 30.45 20.14
C GLU A 294 -5.28 30.99 19.54
N GLY A 295 -5.87 30.32 18.55
CA GLY A 295 -7.05 30.81 17.81
C GLY A 295 -8.43 30.29 18.26
N ARG A 296 -8.52 29.37 19.23
CA ARG A 296 -9.81 28.84 19.70
C ARG A 296 -9.95 28.89 21.22
N ARG A 297 -10.20 30.09 21.74
CA ARG A 297 -10.98 30.29 22.97
C ARG A 297 -12.30 31.01 22.68
N THR A 298 -13.36 30.21 22.62
CA THR A 298 -14.73 30.41 23.19
C THR A 298 -15.65 31.52 22.64
N PRO A 299 -16.99 31.45 22.84
CA PRO A 299 -17.85 30.34 23.26
C PRO A 299 -19.11 30.14 22.36
N LEU A 300 -19.79 29.04 22.65
CA LEU A 300 -21.18 28.72 22.29
C LEU A 300 -22.14 29.91 22.38
N LEU A 301 -22.92 30.11 21.32
CA LEU A 301 -24.33 30.52 21.33
C LEU A 301 -25.05 29.86 20.16
#